data_AF-A0A0A3ZDY2-F1
#
_entry.id   AF-A0A0A3ZDY2-F1
#
_cell.length_a   1.000
_cell.length_b   1.000
_cell.length_c   1.000
_cell.angle_alpha   90.00
_cell.angle_beta   90.00
_cell.angle_gamma   90.00
#
_symmetry.space_group_name_H-M   'P 1'
#
loop_
_entity.id
_entity.type
_entity.pdbx_description
1 polymer ?
#
loop_
_entity_poly.entity_id
_entity_poly.type
_entity_poly.pdbx_seq_one_letter_code
_entity_poly.pdbx_strand_id
1 'polypeptide(L)'
;MIYSYLDHLMGAYLNQDYDLSGETITDVVQCYIDSEGPEMSSGLATDCHKFLEETDIEGKFRELYSSDFDPSLWGITAKEFLVNTRQLAHN
;
A
#
# COMPACT_ATOMS: atom_id res chain seq x y z
N MET A 1 -7.17 14.00 -3.37
CA MET A 1 -5.72 13.98 -3.10
C MET A 1 -5.11 12.91 -4.00
N ILE A 2 -3.88 13.08 -4.48
CA ILE A 2 -3.19 12.06 -5.30
C ILE A 2 -2.11 11.43 -4.41
N TYR A 3 -2.01 10.11 -4.40
CA TYR A 3 -1.05 9.34 -3.61
C TYR A 3 -0.16 8.54 -4.57
N SER A 4 0.61 9.23 -5.41
CA SER A 4 1.27 8.63 -6.58
C SER A 4 2.07 7.35 -6.31
N TYR A 5 2.77 7.27 -5.17
CA TYR A 5 3.60 6.11 -4.83
C TYR A 5 2.77 4.97 -4.26
N LEU A 6 1.74 5.29 -3.46
CA LEU A 6 0.76 4.30 -3.02
C LEU A 6 -0.03 3.77 -4.22
N ASP A 7 -0.50 4.65 -5.11
CA ASP A 7 -1.20 4.29 -6.35
C ASP A 7 -0.34 3.38 -7.24
N HIS A 8 0.98 3.61 -7.29
CA HIS A 8 1.91 2.73 -8.00
C HIS A 8 2.02 1.36 -7.34
N LEU A 9 2.20 1.29 -6.02
CA LEU A 9 2.18 0.01 -5.29
C LEU A 9 0.88 -0.76 -5.55
N MET A 10 -0.28 -0.08 -5.47
CA MET A 10 -1.58 -0.69 -5.68
C MET A 10 -1.74 -1.22 -7.12
N GLY A 11 -1.38 -0.42 -8.11
CA GLY A 11 -1.57 -0.78 -9.52
C GLY A 11 -0.57 -1.80 -10.05
N ALA A 12 0.69 -1.74 -9.61
CA ALA A 12 1.77 -2.56 -10.18
C ALA A 12 2.05 -3.84 -9.39
N TYR A 13 1.80 -3.87 -8.07
CA TYR A 13 2.20 -4.97 -7.19
C TYR A 13 1.03 -5.59 -6.41
N LEU A 14 0.12 -4.79 -5.86
CA LEU A 14 -1.07 -5.27 -5.13
C LEU A 14 -2.33 -5.34 -6.01
N ASN A 15 -2.15 -5.82 -7.24
CA ASN A 15 -3.24 -6.09 -8.18
C ASN A 15 -3.69 -7.56 -8.13
N GLN A 16 -4.48 -8.01 -9.11
CA GLN A 16 -5.00 -9.38 -9.15
C GLN A 16 -3.92 -10.46 -9.29
N ASP A 17 -2.74 -10.10 -9.80
CA ASP A 17 -1.57 -10.97 -9.99
C ASP A 17 -0.49 -10.71 -8.92
N TYR A 18 -0.88 -10.27 -7.70
CA TYR A 18 0.06 -9.94 -6.62
C TYR A 18 0.97 -11.11 -6.23
N ASP A 19 0.51 -12.35 -6.45
CA ASP A 19 1.22 -13.58 -6.13
C ASP A 19 2.50 -13.76 -6.95
N LEU A 20 2.68 -12.99 -8.03
CA LEU A 20 3.94 -12.87 -8.76
C LEU A 20 5.02 -12.10 -7.98
N SER A 21 4.62 -11.25 -7.02
CA SER A 21 5.51 -10.40 -6.22
C SER A 21 5.72 -10.93 -4.79
N GLY A 22 4.83 -11.80 -4.29
CA GLY A 22 4.97 -12.40 -2.96
C GLY A 22 3.71 -13.13 -2.49
N GLU A 23 3.82 -13.92 -1.42
CA GLU A 23 2.69 -14.70 -0.89
C GLU A 23 1.84 -13.92 0.12
N THR A 24 2.45 -12.95 0.80
CA THR A 24 1.80 -12.07 1.77
C THR A 24 1.86 -10.61 1.35
N ILE A 25 0.97 -9.76 1.88
CA ILE A 25 1.02 -8.30 1.67
C ILE A 25 2.40 -7.74 2.03
N THR A 26 3.00 -8.23 3.12
CA THR A 26 4.34 -7.80 3.55
C THR A 26 5.40 -8.15 2.51
N ASP A 27 5.35 -9.35 1.93
CA ASP A 27 6.30 -9.77 0.89
C ASP A 27 6.16 -8.90 -0.36
N VAL A 28 4.93 -8.60 -0.78
CA VAL A 28 4.65 -7.76 -1.95
C VAL A 28 5.15 -6.33 -1.73
N VAL A 29 4.89 -5.74 -0.55
CA VAL A 29 5.40 -4.40 -0.21
C VAL A 29 6.93 -4.39 -0.15
N GLN A 30 7.55 -5.43 0.40
CA GLN A 30 9.01 -5.54 0.42
C GLN A 30 9.58 -5.68 -1.01
N CYS A 31 8.92 -6.45 -1.86
CA CYS A 31 9.30 -6.59 -3.28
C CYS A 31 9.29 -5.22 -3.99
N TYR A 32 8.27 -4.40 -3.77
CA TYR A 32 8.23 -3.01 -4.28
C TYR A 32 9.43 -2.19 -3.78
N ILE A 33 9.70 -2.22 -2.47
CA ILE A 33 10.78 -1.42 -1.85
C ILE A 33 12.15 -1.81 -2.45
N ASP A 34 12.39 -3.12 -2.57
CA ASP A 34 13.65 -3.65 -3.07
C ASP A 34 13.84 -3.39 -4.57
N SER A 35 12.75 -3.33 -5.34
CA SER A 35 12.78 -3.21 -6.80
C SER A 35 12.81 -1.76 -7.30
N GLU A 36 12.02 -0.88 -6.69
CA GLU A 36 11.81 0.50 -7.15
C GLU A 36 12.86 1.48 -6.59
N GLY A 37 13.49 1.12 -5.47
CA GLY A 37 14.59 1.87 -4.87
C GLY A 37 14.17 2.98 -3.89
N PRO A 38 15.17 3.70 -3.32
CA PRO A 38 14.95 4.52 -2.12
C PRO A 38 14.00 5.71 -2.28
N GLU A 39 13.97 6.34 -3.46
CA GLU A 39 13.06 7.48 -3.74
C GLU A 39 11.60 7.02 -3.68
N MET A 40 11.30 5.92 -4.34
CA MET A 40 9.95 5.35 -4.42
C MET A 40 9.49 4.83 -3.06
N SER A 41 10.40 4.25 -2.27
CA SER A 41 10.13 3.85 -0.88
C SER A 41 9.81 5.06 0.01
N SER A 42 10.63 6.12 -0.03
CA SER A 42 10.36 7.34 0.75
C SER A 42 9.07 8.04 0.34
N GLY A 43 8.74 8.01 -0.96
CA GLY A 43 7.49 8.51 -1.50
C GLY A 43 6.28 7.73 -0.98
N LEU A 44 6.36 6.40 -0.97
CA LEU A 44 5.33 5.52 -0.43
C LEU A 44 5.08 5.80 1.06
N ALA A 45 6.14 5.94 1.87
CA ALA A 45 6.01 6.29 3.28
C ALA A 45 5.29 7.65 3.47
N THR A 46 5.61 8.63 2.63
CA THR A 46 4.99 9.95 2.64
C THR A 46 3.50 9.89 2.27
N ASP A 47 3.15 9.11 1.26
CA ASP A 47 1.77 8.95 0.81
C ASP A 47 0.92 8.21 1.84
N CYS A 48 1.45 7.14 2.45
CA CYS A 48 0.79 6.47 3.56
C CYS A 48 0.59 7.42 4.75
N HIS A 49 1.58 8.26 5.07
CA HIS A 49 1.45 9.27 6.13
C HIS A 49 0.31 10.24 5.85
N LYS A 50 0.23 10.82 4.64
CA LYS A 50 -0.84 11.72 4.24
C LYS A 50 -2.21 11.04 4.24
N PHE A 51 -2.30 9.81 3.74
CA PHE A 51 -3.55 9.06 3.73
C PHE A 51 -4.07 8.83 5.15
N LEU A 52 -3.17 8.56 6.10
CA LEU A 52 -3.52 8.38 7.52
C LEU A 52 -4.06 9.66 8.19
N GLU A 53 -3.99 10.82 7.54
CA GLU A 53 -4.62 12.08 8.00
C GLU A 53 -6.07 12.24 7.52
N GLU A 54 -6.56 11.36 6.64
CA GLU A 54 -7.94 11.40 6.15
C GLU A 54 -8.95 11.13 7.27
N THR A 55 -10.13 11.76 7.18
CA THR A 55 -11.17 11.63 8.22
C THR A 55 -11.81 10.23 8.23
N ASP A 56 -11.99 9.63 7.05
CA ASP A 56 -12.55 8.29 6.87
C ASP A 56 -11.59 7.44 6.03
N ILE A 57 -10.58 6.88 6.69
CA ILE A 57 -9.53 6.07 6.06
C ILE A 57 -10.15 4.86 5.34
N GLU A 58 -11.04 4.12 6.01
CA GLU A 58 -11.61 2.88 5.47
C GLU A 58 -12.53 3.15 4.27
N GLY A 59 -13.38 4.18 4.36
CA GLY A 59 -14.24 4.58 3.24
C GLY A 59 -13.43 5.07 2.05
N LYS A 60 -12.43 5.93 2.28
CA LYS A 60 -11.59 6.48 1.22
C LYS A 60 -10.74 5.41 0.54
N PHE A 61 -10.16 4.49 1.32
CA PHE A 61 -9.36 3.40 0.78
C PHE A 61 -10.21 2.47 -0.09
N ARG A 62 -11.41 2.11 0.39
CA ARG A 62 -12.35 1.29 -0.39
C ARG A 62 -12.75 1.97 -1.70
N GLU A 63 -13.03 3.27 -1.68
CA GLU A 63 -13.35 4.05 -2.89
C GLU A 63 -12.25 3.95 -3.95
N LEU A 64 -10.99 3.95 -3.54
CA LEU A 64 -9.84 4.00 -4.44
C LEU A 64 -9.37 2.62 -4.93
N TYR A 65 -9.36 1.60 -4.06
CA TYR A 65 -8.59 0.37 -4.32
C TYR A 65 -9.40 -0.93 -4.28
N SER A 66 -10.67 -0.90 -3.86
CA SER A 66 -11.45 -2.13 -3.65
C SER A 66 -11.78 -2.93 -4.91
N SER A 67 -11.49 -2.40 -6.10
CA SER A 67 -11.59 -3.17 -7.36
C SER A 67 -10.59 -4.32 -7.41
N ASP A 68 -9.41 -4.13 -6.83
CA ASP A 68 -8.28 -5.04 -6.97
C ASP A 68 -7.71 -5.51 -5.62
N PHE A 69 -7.87 -4.72 -4.56
CA PHE A 69 -7.32 -5.03 -3.25
C PHE A 69 -8.28 -4.67 -2.11
N ASP A 70 -8.59 -5.67 -1.27
CA ASP A 70 -9.34 -5.49 -0.04
C ASP A 70 -8.57 -6.07 1.16
N PRO A 71 -7.98 -5.24 2.04
CA PRO A 71 -7.16 -5.69 3.17
C PRO A 71 -7.93 -6.62 4.13
N SER A 72 -9.26 -6.57 4.14
CA SER A 72 -10.07 -7.45 4.99
C SER A 72 -9.99 -8.93 4.60
N LEU A 73 -9.62 -9.25 3.34
CA LEU A 73 -9.37 -10.62 2.89
C LEU A 73 -8.14 -11.24 3.58
N TRP A 74 -7.26 -10.40 4.14
CA TRP A 74 -6.11 -10.78 4.95
C TRP A 74 -6.33 -10.51 6.46
N GLY A 75 -7.56 -10.19 6.86
CA GLY A 75 -7.91 -9.99 8.27
C GLY A 75 -7.41 -8.69 8.90
N ILE A 76 -7.04 -7.69 8.08
CA ILE A 76 -6.58 -6.38 8.55
C ILE A 76 -7.45 -5.24 8.00
N THR A 77 -7.39 -4.08 8.64
CA THR A 77 -8.03 -2.84 8.20
C THR A 77 -7.16 -2.08 7.19
N ALA A 78 -7.75 -1.16 6.43
CA ALA A 78 -6.96 -0.27 5.56
C ALA A 78 -5.99 0.58 6.36
N LYS A 79 -6.39 1.03 7.56
CA LYS A 79 -5.50 1.74 8.48
C LYS A 79 -4.29 0.90 8.90
N GLU A 80 -4.49 -0.37 9.25
CA GLU A 80 -3.37 -1.27 9.61
C GLU A 80 -2.46 -1.52 8.42
N PHE A 81 -3.02 -1.75 7.22
CA PHE A 81 -2.25 -1.84 5.99
C PHE A 81 -1.35 -0.60 5.78
N LEU A 82 -1.91 0.60 5.82
CA LEU A 82 -1.17 1.86 5.62
C LEU A 82 -0.09 2.08 6.68
N VAL A 83 -0.35 1.73 7.94
CA VAL A 83 0.64 1.82 9.03
C VAL A 83 1.81 0.87 8.79
N ASN A 84 1.52 -0.39 8.44
CA ASN A 84 2.53 -1.41 8.20
C ASN A 84 3.37 -1.08 6.96
N THR A 85 2.72 -0.68 5.87
CA THR A 85 3.39 -0.26 4.63
C THR A 85 4.32 0.93 4.88
N ARG A 86 3.87 1.95 5.64
CA ARG A 86 4.72 3.08 6.02
C ARG A 86 5.93 2.65 6.85
N GLN A 87 5.76 1.71 7.78
CA GLN A 87 6.86 1.22 8.62
C GLN A 87 7.91 0.46 7.80
N LEU A 88 7.47 -0.38 6.86
CA LEU A 88 8.35 -1.10 5.95
C LEU A 88 9.14 -0.13 5.06
N ALA A 89 8.47 0.87 4.48
CA ALA A 89 9.08 1.86 3.60
C ALA A 89 10.05 2.84 4.29
N HIS A 90 10.13 2.83 5.62
CA HIS A 90 11.11 3.62 6.39
C HIS A 90 12.40 2.86 6.72
N ASN A 91 12.42 1.52 6.57
CA ASN A 91 13.60 0.69 6.83
C ASN A 91 14.53 0.64 5.62
#